data_AF-A0A9W9A1Z4-F1
#
_entry.id   AF-A0A9W9A1Z4-F1
#
_cell.length_a   1.000
_cell.length_b   1.000
_cell.length_c   1.000
_cell.angle_alpha   90.00
_cell.angle_beta   90.00
_cell.angle_gamma   90.00
#
_symmetry.space_group_name_H-M   'P 1'
#
loop_
_entity.id
_entity.type
_entity.pdbx_description
1 polymer ?
#
loop_
_entity_poly.entity_id
_entity_poly.type
_entity_poly.pdbx_seq_one_letter_code
_entity_poly.pdbx_strand_id
1 'polypeptide(L)'
;MTPTPTPVTLEKVIEEPEPQYCGYCTSTDEICKRYGSFNLARSRAYDGPNARLKRVLRKLRSGQKIKIGIIGGSVSAGHGLPDHRLNWSYLYAQYIRETFGSENVEVELINGSVGATVSDYMETCFLEHITEDVDLVIIELAINDMRLEKLAMGYENLIRAVFALPNKPAIVNLQIMALMFPAITMGGDLHTAVAQYYDTPIVSVRNVLLPHILRSTELNPTDTSVEDYWYYHNDDGSIDLRHLGITGHRMLADLLISFTSRIACEAWREEQQQQHAPAGSFVGGFDWSPYPDDRLDPDSLTPGTPSLPNPNEGIDVTEYIPRESLFQKFDHTTKLLPARPFCQISAPNAKHPLMPLPQPVSSEGHDASDMSQVPDPSDAFALWSHPGNPGKVWLTGRKPGVKVSFAVKTSSLGRVRVTYLKSESYGLGSVWCWIDGDREKGERLDGWWPVENIPQTVAESLSPGDHILTCEILEDTKDPGGGTEFRIVAIDAL
;
A
#
# COMPACT_ATOMS: atom_id res chain seq x y z
N MET A 1 23.93 59.75 37.21
CA MET A 1 23.43 59.66 35.83
C MET A 1 23.32 58.18 35.51
N THR A 2 22.12 57.64 35.60
CA THR A 2 21.79 56.28 35.15
C THR A 2 21.87 56.23 33.62
N PRO A 3 22.55 55.24 33.03
CA PRO A 3 22.62 55.14 31.57
C PRO A 3 21.24 54.79 31.02
N THR A 4 20.77 55.59 30.09
CA THR A 4 19.53 55.37 29.34
C THR A 4 19.64 54.04 28.57
N PRO A 5 18.65 53.14 28.64
CA PRO A 5 18.67 51.92 27.84
C PRO A 5 18.62 52.30 26.36
N THR A 6 19.56 51.78 25.58
CA THR A 6 19.52 51.87 24.12
C THR A 6 18.25 51.14 23.65
N PRO A 7 17.41 51.74 22.78
CA PRO A 7 16.27 51.03 22.22
C PRO A 7 16.81 49.83 21.44
N VAL A 8 16.44 48.63 21.87
CA VAL A 8 16.59 47.43 21.04
C VAL A 8 15.70 47.67 19.83
N THR A 9 16.32 47.91 18.68
CA THR A 9 15.62 47.87 17.39
C THR A 9 14.98 46.50 17.28
N LEU A 10 13.65 46.44 17.40
CA LEU A 10 12.87 45.29 16.98
C LEU A 10 13.24 45.04 15.52
N GLU A 11 14.02 44.00 15.26
CA GLU A 11 14.20 43.47 13.92
C GLU A 11 12.79 43.27 13.36
N LYS A 12 12.54 43.91 12.22
CA LYS A 12 11.28 43.83 11.53
C LYS A 12 11.13 42.37 11.12
N VAL A 13 10.31 41.60 11.84
CA VAL A 13 9.92 40.25 11.45
C VAL A 13 9.33 40.39 10.05
N ILE A 14 10.06 39.93 9.03
CA ILE A 14 9.55 39.87 7.67
C ILE A 14 8.64 38.63 7.67
N GLU A 15 7.34 38.83 7.87
CA GLU A 15 6.36 37.76 7.66
C GLU A 15 6.49 37.27 6.22
N GLU A 16 6.89 36.00 6.04
CA GLU A 16 6.85 35.38 4.72
C GLU A 16 5.40 35.42 4.21
N PRO A 17 5.18 35.86 2.95
CA PRO A 17 3.83 35.90 2.41
C PRO A 17 3.26 34.48 2.34
N GLU A 18 1.96 34.36 2.62
CA GLU A 18 1.28 33.08 2.58
C GLU A 18 1.42 32.43 1.18
N PRO A 19 1.84 31.16 1.08
CA PRO A 19 2.08 30.51 -0.20
C PRO A 19 0.81 30.41 -1.07
N GLN A 20 0.97 30.42 -2.40
CA GLN A 20 -0.18 30.36 -3.32
C GLN A 20 -1.07 29.11 -3.11
N TYR A 21 -0.48 27.98 -2.73
CA TYR A 21 -1.22 26.75 -2.45
C TYR A 21 -2.15 26.84 -1.22
N CYS A 22 -2.05 27.89 -0.41
CA CYS A 22 -2.99 28.19 0.67
C CYS A 22 -4.30 28.86 0.21
N GLY A 23 -4.38 29.32 -1.05
CA GLY A 23 -5.53 30.03 -1.62
C GLY A 23 -6.75 29.15 -1.89
N TYR A 24 -7.16 28.30 -0.94
CA TYR A 24 -8.22 27.32 -1.08
C TYR A 24 -9.57 27.97 -1.40
N CYS A 25 -10.18 27.58 -2.52
CA CYS A 25 -11.46 28.10 -3.01
C CYS A 25 -11.51 29.63 -3.13
N THR A 26 -10.37 30.26 -3.39
CA THR A 26 -10.29 31.67 -3.78
C THR A 26 -10.54 31.83 -5.29
N SER A 27 -10.55 33.08 -5.78
CA SER A 27 -10.74 33.38 -7.20
C SER A 27 -9.63 32.85 -8.12
N THR A 28 -8.53 32.33 -7.57
CA THR A 28 -7.41 31.74 -8.33
C THR A 28 -7.33 30.22 -8.24
N ASP A 29 -8.21 29.57 -7.46
CA ASP A 29 -8.22 28.12 -7.29
C ASP A 29 -9.03 27.44 -8.41
N GLU A 30 -8.35 27.04 -9.49
CA GLU A 30 -8.96 26.38 -10.63
C GLU A 30 -9.56 24.99 -10.30
N ILE A 31 -9.01 24.29 -9.30
CA ILE A 31 -9.55 22.98 -8.89
C ILE A 31 -10.87 23.18 -8.15
N CYS A 32 -10.93 24.15 -7.23
CA CYS A 32 -12.18 24.48 -6.56
C CYS A 32 -13.20 25.11 -7.49
N LYS A 33 -12.80 25.90 -8.49
CA LYS A 33 -13.74 26.34 -9.55
C LYS A 33 -14.35 25.17 -10.32
N ARG A 34 -13.53 24.15 -10.65
CA ARG A 34 -13.96 22.98 -11.42
C ARG A 34 -14.92 22.08 -10.66
N TYR A 35 -14.65 21.82 -9.38
CA TYR A 35 -15.39 20.82 -8.60
C TYR A 35 -16.30 21.41 -7.53
N GLY A 36 -16.06 22.64 -7.09
CA GLY A 36 -16.74 23.26 -5.96
C GLY A 36 -16.22 22.76 -4.61
N SER A 37 -16.26 23.63 -3.61
CA SER A 37 -15.76 23.36 -2.26
C SER A 37 -16.42 22.15 -1.59
N PHE A 38 -17.69 21.89 -1.90
CA PHE A 38 -18.45 20.78 -1.34
C PHE A 38 -18.01 19.41 -1.86
N ASN A 39 -17.72 19.28 -3.15
CA ASN A 39 -17.19 18.01 -3.70
C ASN A 39 -15.75 17.77 -3.24
N LEU A 40 -14.93 18.83 -3.17
CA LEU A 40 -13.59 18.73 -2.58
C LEU A 40 -13.64 18.33 -1.11
N ALA A 41 -14.66 18.77 -0.36
CA ALA A 41 -14.88 18.31 1.01
C ALA A 41 -15.31 16.85 1.08
N ARG A 42 -16.22 16.42 0.20
CA ARG A 42 -16.67 15.02 0.12
C ARG A 42 -15.56 14.05 -0.26
N SER A 43 -14.62 14.47 -1.11
CA SER A 43 -13.51 13.59 -1.51
C SER A 43 -12.62 13.21 -0.33
N ARG A 44 -12.55 14.03 0.72
CA ARG A 44 -11.78 13.76 1.93
C ARG A 44 -12.58 12.84 2.85
N ALA A 45 -12.54 11.53 2.56
CA ALA A 45 -13.29 10.53 3.31
C ALA A 45 -12.76 10.36 4.75
N TYR A 46 -11.48 10.64 4.96
CA TYR A 46 -10.84 10.74 6.27
C TYR A 46 -9.59 11.60 6.15
N ASP A 47 -9.48 12.66 6.95
CA ASP A 47 -8.34 13.58 6.91
C ASP A 47 -7.17 13.07 7.74
N GLY A 48 -7.41 12.62 8.97
CA GLY A 48 -6.34 12.28 9.93
C GLY A 48 -5.43 13.47 10.29
N PRO A 49 -4.41 13.24 11.16
CA PRO A 49 -3.49 14.29 11.63
C PRO A 49 -2.40 14.65 10.62
N ASN A 50 -2.14 13.80 9.62
CA ASN A 50 -1.18 14.03 8.53
C ASN A 50 0.28 14.27 8.95
N ALA A 51 0.71 13.89 10.16
CA ALA A 51 2.06 14.20 10.67
C ALA A 51 3.19 13.77 9.71
N ARG A 52 3.13 12.54 9.19
CA ARG A 52 4.11 12.03 8.21
C ARG A 52 4.07 12.83 6.90
N LEU A 53 2.88 13.14 6.38
CA LEU A 53 2.75 13.92 5.14
C LEU A 53 3.29 15.35 5.32
N LYS A 54 2.98 16.00 6.45
CA LYS A 54 3.56 17.31 6.81
C LYS A 54 5.08 17.24 6.89
N ARG A 55 5.67 16.15 7.42
CA ARG A 55 7.13 15.92 7.41
C ARG A 55 7.68 15.81 6.00
N VAL A 56 7.06 15.04 5.12
CA VAL A 56 7.50 14.87 3.73
C VAL A 56 7.44 16.21 2.98
N LEU A 57 6.36 16.99 3.16
CA LEU A 57 6.21 18.30 2.55
C LEU A 57 7.26 19.30 3.08
N ARG A 58 7.58 19.27 4.37
CA ARG A 58 8.71 20.03 4.94
C ARG A 58 10.05 19.65 4.30
N LYS A 59 10.33 18.35 4.20
CA LYS A 59 11.53 17.83 3.53
C LYS A 59 11.62 18.36 2.10
N LEU A 60 10.53 18.28 1.35
CA LEU A 60 10.45 18.78 -0.02
C LEU A 60 10.71 20.30 -0.13
N ARG A 61 10.03 21.12 0.69
CA ARG A 61 10.23 22.58 0.71
C ARG A 61 11.65 22.99 1.12
N SER A 62 12.34 22.17 1.90
CA SER A 62 13.76 22.40 2.25
C SER A 62 14.75 22.08 1.12
N GLY A 63 14.25 21.70 -0.06
CA GLY A 63 15.05 21.42 -1.24
C GLY A 63 15.61 19.99 -1.30
N GLN A 64 15.16 19.09 -0.42
CA GLN A 64 15.63 17.72 -0.39
C GLN A 64 14.84 16.85 -1.37
N LYS A 65 15.55 15.91 -2.02
CA LYS A 65 14.95 14.90 -2.89
C LYS A 65 13.89 14.08 -2.14
N ILE A 66 12.76 13.85 -2.78
CA ILE A 66 11.76 12.88 -2.29
C ILE A 66 11.46 11.82 -3.34
N LYS A 67 11.08 10.63 -2.85
CA LYS A 67 10.58 9.53 -3.69
C LYS A 67 9.10 9.25 -3.40
N ILE A 68 8.28 9.21 -4.44
CA ILE A 68 6.86 8.89 -4.38
C ILE A 68 6.66 7.50 -4.97
N GLY A 69 6.23 6.54 -4.14
CA GLY A 69 5.82 5.20 -4.59
C GLY A 69 4.31 5.11 -4.79
N ILE A 70 3.87 4.48 -5.87
CA ILE A 70 2.46 4.15 -6.09
C ILE A 70 2.29 2.64 -5.99
N ILE A 71 1.42 2.20 -5.08
CA ILE A 71 0.97 0.82 -4.98
C ILE A 71 -0.48 0.81 -5.41
N GLY A 72 -0.80 0.20 -6.55
CA GLY A 72 -2.19 0.16 -7.00
C GLY A 72 -2.51 -0.84 -8.10
N GLY A 73 -3.77 -0.78 -8.53
CA GLY A 73 -4.34 -1.67 -9.53
C GLY A 73 -4.17 -1.21 -10.98
N SER A 74 -5.04 -1.73 -11.86
CA SER A 74 -5.02 -1.42 -13.29
C SER A 74 -5.29 0.05 -13.60
N VAL A 75 -6.14 0.72 -12.81
CA VAL A 75 -6.38 2.16 -12.97
C VAL A 75 -5.10 2.94 -12.68
N SER A 76 -4.43 2.68 -11.56
CA SER A 76 -3.15 3.32 -11.25
C SER A 76 -2.02 2.99 -12.22
N ALA A 77 -2.04 1.80 -12.83
CA ALA A 77 -1.15 1.44 -13.94
C ALA A 77 -1.42 2.26 -15.23
N GLY A 78 -2.60 2.88 -15.36
CA GLY A 78 -2.97 3.73 -16.49
C GLY A 78 -3.75 2.99 -17.59
N HIS A 79 -4.51 1.95 -17.23
CA HIS A 79 -5.36 1.24 -18.18
C HIS A 79 -6.26 2.21 -18.97
N GLY A 80 -6.30 2.05 -20.29
CA GLY A 80 -7.14 2.88 -21.17
C GLY A 80 -6.57 4.27 -21.48
N LEU A 81 -5.40 4.65 -20.95
CA LEU A 81 -4.78 5.93 -21.29
C LEU A 81 -3.89 5.82 -22.54
N PRO A 82 -3.98 6.78 -23.48
CA PRO A 82 -3.13 6.79 -24.66
C PRO A 82 -1.70 7.27 -24.37
N ASP A 83 -1.48 7.95 -23.24
CA ASP A 83 -0.18 8.48 -22.83
C ASP A 83 -0.06 8.44 -21.30
N HIS A 84 1.05 7.92 -20.78
CA HIS A 84 1.39 7.89 -19.36
C HIS A 84 1.37 9.28 -18.69
N ARG A 85 1.58 10.36 -19.45
CA ARG A 85 1.52 11.74 -18.93
C ARG A 85 0.11 12.17 -18.53
N LEU A 86 -0.92 11.42 -18.97
CA LEU A 86 -2.31 11.61 -18.56
C LEU A 86 -2.66 10.81 -17.30
N ASN A 87 -1.74 9.96 -16.83
CA ASN A 87 -1.96 9.17 -15.61
C ASN A 87 -2.01 10.11 -14.40
N TRP A 88 -2.91 9.81 -13.46
CA TRP A 88 -3.15 10.63 -12.28
C TRP A 88 -1.88 10.79 -11.44
N SER A 89 -1.06 9.73 -11.36
CA SER A 89 0.19 9.71 -10.59
C SER A 89 1.25 10.61 -11.20
N TYR A 90 1.32 10.66 -12.54
CA TYR A 90 2.21 11.56 -13.26
C TYR A 90 1.78 13.02 -13.05
N LEU A 91 0.49 13.32 -13.22
CA LEU A 91 -0.07 14.66 -13.01
C LEU A 91 0.14 15.14 -11.58
N TYR A 92 -0.04 14.27 -10.59
CA TYR A 92 0.22 14.56 -9.19
C TYR A 92 1.71 14.86 -8.95
N ALA A 93 2.62 14.00 -9.41
CA ALA A 93 4.05 14.23 -9.27
C ALA A 93 4.51 15.51 -9.98
N GLN A 94 3.92 15.84 -11.13
CA GLN A 94 4.16 17.11 -11.83
C GLN A 94 3.75 18.30 -10.96
N TYR A 95 2.54 18.28 -10.38
CA TYR A 95 2.10 19.33 -9.46
C TYR A 95 3.05 19.51 -8.27
N ILE A 96 3.49 18.40 -7.66
CA ILE A 96 4.44 18.43 -6.53
C ILE A 96 5.75 19.10 -6.94
N ARG A 97 6.29 18.77 -8.12
CA ARG A 97 7.50 19.41 -8.66
C ARG A 97 7.30 20.90 -8.90
N GLU A 98 6.21 21.30 -9.54
CA GLU A 98 5.94 22.69 -9.91
C GLU A 98 5.63 23.57 -8.69
N THR A 99 4.98 23.01 -7.66
CA THR A 99 4.52 23.77 -6.49
C THR A 99 5.59 23.91 -5.42
N PHE A 100 6.37 22.86 -5.19
CA PHE A 100 7.33 22.81 -4.08
C PHE A 100 8.78 22.71 -4.53
N GLY A 101 9.04 22.49 -5.82
CA GLY A 101 10.38 22.49 -6.35
C GLY A 101 10.89 23.91 -6.53
N SER A 102 11.87 24.31 -5.73
CA SER A 102 12.85 25.29 -6.20
C SER A 102 13.61 24.70 -7.41
N GLU A 103 14.35 25.51 -8.17
CA GLU A 103 15.02 25.12 -9.42
C GLU A 103 15.90 23.84 -9.35
N ASN A 104 16.15 23.27 -8.16
CA ASN A 104 17.02 22.12 -7.93
C ASN A 104 16.37 20.93 -7.17
N VAL A 105 15.04 20.88 -6.97
CA VAL A 105 14.42 19.79 -6.19
C VAL A 105 14.03 18.61 -7.06
N GLU A 106 14.59 17.44 -6.75
CA GLU A 106 14.27 16.18 -7.45
C GLU A 106 13.07 15.48 -6.79
N VAL A 107 12.01 15.25 -7.57
CA VAL A 107 10.87 14.39 -7.18
C VAL A 107 10.84 13.19 -8.11
N GLU A 108 11.18 12.03 -7.57
CA GLU A 108 11.19 10.76 -8.30
C GLU A 108 9.84 10.05 -8.08
N LEU A 109 9.18 9.65 -9.18
CA LEU A 109 7.93 8.90 -9.15
C LEU A 109 8.19 7.46 -9.56
N ILE A 110 7.81 6.52 -8.71
CA ILE A 110 7.89 5.08 -8.94
C ILE A 110 6.47 4.53 -8.98
N ASN A 111 5.93 4.34 -10.18
CA ASN A 111 4.62 3.72 -10.34
C ASN A 111 4.77 2.19 -10.31
N GLY A 112 4.59 1.61 -9.13
CA GLY A 112 4.63 0.17 -8.88
C GLY A 112 3.27 -0.52 -9.01
N SER A 113 2.34 0.05 -9.78
CA SER A 113 1.00 -0.52 -9.91
C SER A 113 0.99 -1.76 -10.79
N VAL A 114 0.24 -2.77 -10.35
CA VAL A 114 0.08 -4.05 -11.07
C VAL A 114 -1.40 -4.30 -11.29
N GLY A 115 -1.78 -4.51 -12.55
CA GLY A 115 -3.16 -4.78 -12.92
C GLY A 115 -3.75 -5.98 -12.16
N ALA A 116 -5.03 -5.89 -11.81
CA ALA A 116 -5.79 -6.96 -11.14
C ALA A 116 -5.16 -7.48 -9.82
N THR A 117 -4.37 -6.67 -9.14
CA THR A 117 -3.69 -7.06 -7.89
C THR A 117 -4.44 -6.55 -6.66
N VAL A 118 -4.35 -7.30 -5.56
CA VAL A 118 -5.06 -7.07 -4.29
C VAL A 118 -4.07 -6.90 -3.13
N SER A 119 -4.56 -6.41 -1.99
CA SER A 119 -3.72 -6.20 -0.81
C SER A 119 -3.05 -7.48 -0.29
N ASP A 120 -3.68 -8.64 -0.48
CA ASP A 120 -3.13 -9.96 -0.10
C ASP A 120 -1.80 -10.30 -0.80
N TYR A 121 -1.57 -9.80 -2.01
CA TYR A 121 -0.26 -9.91 -2.68
C TYR A 121 0.68 -8.77 -2.26
N MET A 122 0.15 -7.55 -2.18
CA MET A 122 0.98 -6.38 -1.89
C MET A 122 1.53 -6.38 -0.48
N GLU A 123 0.87 -7.00 0.51
CA GLU A 123 1.38 -7.10 1.89
C GLU A 123 2.78 -7.71 2.00
N THR A 124 3.16 -8.60 1.07
CA THR A 124 4.48 -9.25 1.05
C THR A 124 5.33 -8.87 -0.16
N CYS A 125 4.73 -8.50 -1.29
CA CYS A 125 5.49 -8.29 -2.53
C CYS A 125 5.59 -6.83 -2.98
N PHE A 126 5.13 -5.83 -2.21
CA PHE A 126 5.19 -4.43 -2.67
C PHE A 126 6.63 -3.94 -2.96
N LEU A 127 7.67 -4.52 -2.33
CA LEU A 127 9.07 -4.17 -2.59
C LEU A 127 9.60 -4.70 -3.94
N GLU A 128 8.88 -5.59 -4.62
CA GLU A 128 9.12 -5.84 -6.05
C GLU A 128 8.79 -4.59 -6.89
N HIS A 129 7.87 -3.76 -6.42
CA HIS A 129 7.23 -2.72 -7.23
C HIS A 129 7.71 -1.32 -6.90
N ILE A 130 7.98 -1.02 -5.63
CA ILE A 130 8.57 0.26 -5.18
C ILE A 130 9.96 0.05 -4.55
N THR A 131 10.56 1.08 -3.95
CA THR A 131 11.86 1.01 -3.25
C THR A 131 11.68 1.24 -1.76
N GLU A 132 12.63 0.77 -0.94
CA GLU A 132 12.56 0.96 0.52
C GLU A 132 12.73 2.42 0.97
N ASP A 133 13.36 3.25 0.15
CA ASP A 133 13.67 4.64 0.44
C ASP A 133 12.59 5.64 -0.04
N VAL A 134 11.34 5.18 -0.20
CA VAL A 134 10.19 6.04 -0.46
C VAL A 134 9.87 6.97 0.71
N ASP A 135 9.47 8.20 0.41
CA ASP A 135 9.03 9.19 1.38
C ASP A 135 7.50 9.29 1.47
N LEU A 136 6.82 9.08 0.34
CA LEU A 136 5.37 9.09 0.22
C LEU A 136 4.92 7.87 -0.56
N VAL A 137 3.93 7.15 -0.04
CA VAL A 137 3.26 6.05 -0.73
C VAL A 137 1.80 6.40 -0.94
N ILE A 138 1.33 6.35 -2.19
CA ILE A 138 -0.09 6.40 -2.51
C ILE A 138 -0.58 4.97 -2.71
N ILE A 139 -1.59 4.54 -1.95
CA ILE A 139 -2.16 3.20 -2.05
C ILE A 139 -3.54 3.26 -2.71
N GLU A 140 -3.73 2.53 -3.79
CA GLU A 140 -4.95 2.47 -4.60
C GLU A 140 -5.28 1.01 -4.94
N LEU A 141 -5.84 0.28 -3.97
CA LEU A 141 -6.27 -1.12 -4.14
C LEU A 141 -7.75 -1.33 -3.85
N ALA A 142 -8.47 -0.25 -3.52
CA ALA A 142 -9.83 -0.29 -2.99
C ALA A 142 -10.87 -0.84 -3.98
N ILE A 143 -10.62 -0.69 -5.28
CA ILE A 143 -11.43 -1.26 -6.36
C ILE A 143 -11.15 -2.75 -6.59
N ASN A 144 -9.91 -3.19 -6.33
CA ASN A 144 -9.48 -4.57 -6.49
C ASN A 144 -9.85 -5.45 -5.29
N ASP A 145 -9.77 -4.88 -4.09
CA ASP A 145 -10.07 -5.59 -2.86
C ASP A 145 -11.58 -5.81 -2.72
N MET A 146 -11.98 -7.07 -2.93
CA MET A 146 -13.34 -7.54 -2.64
C MET A 146 -13.65 -7.46 -1.15
N ARG A 147 -14.95 -7.54 -0.81
CA ARG A 147 -15.41 -7.48 0.58
C ARG A 147 -15.16 -8.78 1.36
N LEU A 148 -13.88 -9.14 1.48
CA LEU A 148 -13.38 -10.31 2.20
C LEU A 148 -12.47 -9.84 3.33
N GLU A 149 -12.70 -10.33 4.55
CA GLU A 149 -11.93 -9.95 5.74
C GLU A 149 -10.42 -10.16 5.55
N LYS A 150 -10.02 -11.25 4.88
CA LYS A 150 -8.61 -11.51 4.55
C LYS A 150 -7.94 -10.37 3.76
N LEU A 151 -8.69 -9.64 2.92
CA LEU A 151 -8.15 -8.53 2.15
C LEU A 151 -8.01 -7.27 3.01
N ALA A 152 -8.91 -7.08 3.99
CA ALA A 152 -8.76 -6.02 4.99
C ALA A 152 -7.56 -6.27 5.92
N MET A 153 -7.35 -7.52 6.33
CA MET A 153 -6.15 -7.94 7.08
C MET A 153 -4.89 -7.73 6.24
N GLY A 154 -4.90 -8.14 4.97
CA GLY A 154 -3.75 -7.90 4.08
C GLY A 154 -3.47 -6.42 3.86
N TYR A 155 -4.50 -5.59 3.79
CA TYR A 155 -4.34 -4.14 3.69
C TYR A 155 -3.75 -3.53 4.98
N GLU A 156 -4.15 -4.01 6.17
CA GLU A 156 -3.50 -3.64 7.44
C GLU A 156 -2.01 -4.03 7.43
N ASN A 157 -1.70 -5.26 7.03
CA ASN A 157 -0.32 -5.75 6.94
C ASN A 157 0.53 -4.88 6.01
N LEU A 158 -0.02 -4.51 4.84
CA LEU A 158 0.62 -3.60 3.90
C LEU A 158 0.92 -2.23 4.53
N ILE A 159 -0.06 -1.59 5.19
CA ILE A 159 0.14 -0.29 5.86
C ILE A 159 1.26 -0.39 6.90
N ARG A 160 1.21 -1.41 7.75
CA ARG A 160 2.22 -1.62 8.80
C ARG A 160 3.62 -1.85 8.21
N ALA A 161 3.71 -2.59 7.11
CA ALA A 161 4.98 -2.86 6.43
C ALA A 161 5.54 -1.60 5.76
N VAL A 162 4.71 -0.78 5.13
CA VAL A 162 5.12 0.52 4.58
C VAL A 162 5.59 1.46 5.69
N PHE A 163 4.91 1.50 6.83
CA PHE A 163 5.37 2.30 7.98
C PHE A 163 6.69 1.85 8.59
N ALA A 164 7.05 0.58 8.42
CA ALA A 164 8.30 0.00 8.91
C ALA A 164 9.52 0.29 7.99
N LEU A 165 9.30 0.89 6.82
CA LEU A 165 10.38 1.25 5.89
C LEU A 165 11.32 2.32 6.50
N PRO A 166 12.61 2.34 6.09
CA PRO A 166 13.64 3.20 6.69
C PRO A 166 13.28 4.70 6.74
N ASN A 167 12.66 5.22 5.69
CA ASN A 167 12.30 6.65 5.59
C ASN A 167 10.99 6.99 6.30
N LYS A 168 10.33 6.02 6.95
CA LYS A 168 9.04 6.18 7.64
C LYS A 168 8.03 6.92 6.74
N PRO A 169 7.73 6.41 5.54
CA PRO A 169 6.94 7.14 4.55
C PRO A 169 5.57 7.58 5.08
N ALA A 170 5.08 8.69 4.53
CA ALA A 170 3.66 9.04 4.60
C ALA A 170 2.84 8.11 3.71
N ILE A 171 1.62 7.78 4.13
CA ILE A 171 0.67 7.02 3.32
C ILE A 171 -0.54 7.92 3.04
N VAL A 172 -0.98 7.99 1.79
CA VAL A 172 -2.28 8.55 1.41
C VAL A 172 -3.04 7.49 0.62
N ASN A 173 -4.26 7.19 1.05
CA ASN A 173 -5.09 6.21 0.39
C ASN A 173 -5.95 6.90 -0.68
N LEU A 174 -5.83 6.42 -1.91
CA LEU A 174 -6.68 6.85 -3.02
C LEU A 174 -7.72 5.76 -3.26
N GLN A 175 -9.00 6.12 -3.15
CA GLN A 175 -10.11 5.19 -3.36
C GLN A 175 -10.78 5.46 -4.70
N ILE A 176 -10.80 4.43 -5.53
CA ILE A 176 -11.47 4.39 -6.84
C ILE A 176 -12.70 3.48 -6.74
N MET A 177 -13.76 3.81 -7.47
CA MET A 177 -14.97 2.98 -7.58
C MET A 177 -15.12 2.43 -9.00
N ALA A 178 -15.89 1.34 -9.11
CA ALA A 178 -16.40 0.82 -10.37
C ALA A 178 -17.89 0.52 -10.25
N LEU A 179 -18.59 0.58 -11.38
CA LEU A 179 -20.03 0.33 -11.48
C LEU A 179 -20.35 -1.08 -12.01
N MET A 180 -19.36 -1.79 -12.57
CA MET A 180 -19.60 -3.13 -13.15
C MET A 180 -19.70 -4.27 -12.13
N PHE A 181 -19.32 -4.03 -10.87
CA PHE A 181 -19.30 -5.08 -9.85
C PHE A 181 -20.68 -5.34 -9.26
N PRO A 182 -20.91 -6.51 -8.63
CA PRO A 182 -22.21 -6.87 -8.06
C PRO A 182 -22.73 -5.92 -6.97
N ALA A 183 -21.87 -5.09 -6.38
CA ALA A 183 -22.24 -4.13 -5.35
C ALA A 183 -21.40 -2.84 -5.43
N ILE A 184 -22.06 -1.70 -5.18
CA ILE A 184 -21.45 -0.35 -5.10
C ILE A 184 -20.56 -0.14 -3.86
N THR A 185 -20.43 -1.16 -3.01
CA THR A 185 -19.55 -1.18 -1.83
C THR A 185 -18.08 -1.35 -2.20
N MET A 186 -17.79 -1.81 -3.42
CA MET A 186 -16.44 -1.87 -3.96
C MET A 186 -15.89 -0.44 -4.14
N GLY A 187 -14.65 -0.21 -3.70
CA GLY A 187 -14.02 1.12 -3.76
C GLY A 187 -13.88 1.85 -2.42
N GLY A 188 -13.59 1.12 -1.34
CA GLY A 188 -13.03 1.73 -0.12
C GLY A 188 -13.60 1.27 1.21
N ASP A 189 -14.68 0.49 1.22
CA ASP A 189 -15.41 0.21 2.45
C ASP A 189 -14.55 -0.52 3.50
N LEU A 190 -13.78 -1.55 3.10
CA LEU A 190 -12.88 -2.26 4.03
C LEU A 190 -11.62 -1.45 4.39
N HIS A 191 -11.13 -0.64 3.45
CA HIS A 191 -9.92 0.17 3.66
C HIS A 191 -10.17 1.29 4.66
N THR A 192 -11.40 1.82 4.74
CA THR A 192 -11.71 2.99 5.56
C THR A 192 -11.50 2.72 7.05
N ALA A 193 -11.95 1.58 7.58
CA ALA A 193 -11.78 1.24 8.99
C ALA A 193 -10.29 1.06 9.35
N VAL A 194 -9.52 0.38 8.49
CA VAL A 194 -8.07 0.20 8.68
C VAL A 194 -7.35 1.55 8.62
N ALA A 195 -7.65 2.38 7.62
CA ALA A 195 -7.01 3.67 7.44
C ALA A 195 -7.28 4.65 8.59
N GLN A 196 -8.48 4.63 9.18
CA GLN A 196 -8.81 5.37 10.39
C GLN A 196 -8.04 4.87 11.62
N TYR A 197 -7.86 3.56 11.75
CA TYR A 197 -7.14 2.97 12.88
C TYR A 197 -5.63 3.31 12.86
N TYR A 198 -5.06 3.47 11.67
CA TYR A 198 -3.64 3.80 11.46
C TYR A 198 -3.36 5.27 11.12
N ASP A 199 -4.35 6.15 11.26
CA ASP A 199 -4.24 7.58 11.00
C ASP A 199 -3.72 7.94 9.58
N THR A 200 -4.09 7.13 8.57
CA THR A 200 -3.72 7.37 7.17
C THR A 200 -4.87 8.03 6.39
N PRO A 201 -4.68 9.23 5.81
CA PRO A 201 -5.73 9.95 5.09
C PRO A 201 -6.31 9.16 3.90
N ILE A 202 -7.55 9.49 3.54
CA ILE A 202 -8.28 8.91 2.42
C ILE A 202 -8.84 10.01 1.52
N VAL A 203 -8.42 9.98 0.26
CA VAL A 203 -9.03 10.73 -0.84
C VAL A 203 -9.84 9.78 -1.71
N SER A 204 -11.15 10.02 -1.82
CA SER A 204 -12.11 9.11 -2.45
C SER A 204 -12.84 9.80 -3.60
N VAL A 205 -12.62 9.29 -4.81
CA VAL A 205 -13.38 9.74 -5.99
C VAL A 205 -14.83 9.26 -5.92
N ARG A 206 -15.07 8.13 -5.23
CA ARG A 206 -16.39 7.55 -5.02
C ARG A 206 -17.34 8.53 -4.36
N ASN A 207 -16.88 9.20 -3.30
CA ASN A 207 -17.68 10.17 -2.55
C ASN A 207 -18.07 11.41 -3.37
N VAL A 208 -17.36 11.65 -4.48
CA VAL A 208 -17.66 12.73 -5.43
C VAL A 208 -18.57 12.22 -6.54
N LEU A 209 -18.15 11.19 -7.29
CA LEU A 209 -18.82 10.76 -8.51
C LEU A 209 -20.12 10.00 -8.26
N LEU A 210 -20.16 9.09 -7.27
CA LEU A 210 -21.32 8.22 -7.05
C LEU A 210 -22.62 9.01 -6.80
N PRO A 211 -22.65 10.07 -5.97
CA PRO A 211 -23.85 10.89 -5.82
C PRO A 211 -24.35 11.53 -7.13
N HIS A 212 -23.45 11.92 -8.03
CA HIS A 212 -23.83 12.50 -9.32
C HIS A 212 -24.42 11.45 -10.25
N ILE A 213 -23.82 10.26 -10.31
CA ILE A 213 -24.32 9.11 -11.10
C ILE A 213 -25.70 8.67 -10.59
N LEU A 214 -25.86 8.54 -9.27
CA LEU A 214 -27.15 8.15 -8.69
C LEU A 214 -28.22 9.22 -8.91
N ARG A 215 -27.83 10.51 -8.86
CA ARG A 215 -28.77 11.61 -9.09
C ARG A 215 -29.16 11.73 -10.56
N SER A 216 -28.24 11.56 -11.50
CA SER A 216 -28.57 11.60 -12.94
C SER A 216 -29.54 10.47 -13.29
N THR A 217 -29.27 9.25 -12.80
CA THR A 217 -30.11 8.08 -13.06
C THR A 217 -31.46 8.11 -12.34
N GLU A 218 -31.56 8.76 -11.18
CA GLU A 218 -32.85 9.04 -10.52
C GLU A 218 -33.71 10.02 -11.34
N LEU A 219 -33.08 11.02 -11.98
CA LEU A 219 -33.78 11.99 -12.83
C LEU A 219 -34.15 11.41 -14.19
N ASN A 220 -33.27 10.58 -14.77
CA ASN A 220 -33.48 9.89 -16.03
C ASN A 220 -32.77 8.52 -16.01
N PRO A 221 -33.51 7.41 -15.89
CA PRO A 221 -32.92 6.07 -15.78
C PRO A 221 -32.11 5.60 -17.00
N THR A 222 -32.20 6.28 -18.15
CA THR A 222 -31.43 5.95 -19.35
C THR A 222 -30.27 6.92 -19.60
N ASP A 223 -30.01 7.86 -18.69
CA ASP A 223 -28.90 8.80 -18.80
C ASP A 223 -27.58 8.12 -18.40
N THR A 224 -26.66 8.00 -19.36
CA THR A 224 -25.31 7.46 -19.16
C THR A 224 -24.23 8.53 -19.33
N SER A 225 -24.60 9.83 -19.34
CA SER A 225 -23.68 10.93 -19.66
C SER A 225 -22.57 11.11 -18.62
N VAL A 226 -22.83 10.77 -17.36
CA VAL A 226 -21.83 10.85 -16.30
C VAL A 226 -20.81 9.72 -16.45
N GLU A 227 -21.28 8.51 -16.72
CA GLU A 227 -20.46 7.34 -17.00
C GLU A 227 -19.59 7.58 -18.24
N ASP A 228 -20.20 8.03 -19.33
CA ASP A 228 -19.54 8.36 -20.60
C ASP A 228 -18.42 9.40 -20.41
N TYR A 229 -18.63 10.40 -19.56
CA TYR A 229 -17.64 11.45 -19.37
C TYR A 229 -16.43 11.04 -18.51
N TRP A 230 -16.62 10.15 -17.53
CA TRP A 230 -15.60 9.84 -16.51
C TRP A 230 -14.90 8.50 -16.72
N TYR A 231 -15.55 7.52 -17.35
CA TYR A 231 -15.00 6.19 -17.56
C TYR A 231 -14.30 6.06 -18.92
N TYR A 232 -13.52 4.99 -19.06
CA TYR A 232 -12.85 4.63 -20.31
C TYR A 232 -13.87 4.03 -21.30
N HIS A 233 -13.54 4.07 -22.60
CA HIS A 233 -14.32 3.43 -23.66
C HIS A 233 -13.50 2.35 -24.32
N ASN A 234 -14.07 1.16 -24.43
CA ASN A 234 -13.47 0.05 -25.18
C ASN A 234 -13.41 0.35 -26.67
N ASP A 235 -12.64 -0.45 -27.42
CA ASP A 235 -12.48 -0.31 -28.87
C ASP A 235 -13.81 -0.39 -29.65
N ASP A 236 -14.83 -1.05 -29.09
CA ASP A 236 -16.18 -1.16 -29.66
C ASP A 236 -17.10 0.03 -29.32
N GLY A 237 -16.58 1.03 -28.59
CA GLY A 237 -17.30 2.21 -28.13
C GLY A 237 -18.14 2.00 -26.87
N SER A 238 -18.17 0.80 -26.29
CA SER A 238 -18.85 0.56 -25.02
C SER A 238 -18.11 1.20 -23.86
N ILE A 239 -18.85 1.66 -22.85
CA ILE A 239 -18.28 2.26 -21.64
C ILE A 239 -17.72 1.15 -20.75
N ASP A 240 -16.43 1.25 -20.41
CA ASP A 240 -15.77 0.42 -19.41
C ASP A 240 -16.12 0.94 -18.01
N LEU A 241 -17.14 0.35 -17.41
CA LEU A 241 -17.60 0.68 -16.06
C LEU A 241 -16.65 0.22 -14.92
N ARG A 242 -15.43 -0.23 -15.24
CA ARG A 242 -14.35 -0.56 -14.30
C ARG A 242 -13.28 0.52 -14.25
N HIS A 243 -12.83 0.99 -15.41
CA HIS A 243 -11.65 1.83 -15.51
C HIS A 243 -12.01 3.29 -15.80
N LEU A 244 -11.42 4.20 -15.05
CA LEU A 244 -11.59 5.62 -15.28
C LEU A 244 -10.86 6.06 -16.56
N GLY A 245 -11.49 6.91 -17.36
CA GLY A 245 -10.89 7.49 -18.56
C GLY A 245 -9.96 8.66 -18.24
N ILE A 246 -9.53 9.40 -19.27
CA ILE A 246 -8.65 10.56 -19.14
C ILE A 246 -9.21 11.58 -18.14
N THR A 247 -10.50 11.86 -18.22
CA THR A 247 -11.16 12.80 -17.31
C THR A 247 -11.14 12.29 -15.87
N GLY A 248 -11.45 11.01 -15.64
CA GLY A 248 -11.41 10.40 -14.32
C GLY A 248 -10.02 10.42 -13.70
N HIS A 249 -8.99 10.12 -14.50
CA HIS A 249 -7.60 10.28 -14.09
C HIS A 249 -7.25 11.72 -13.71
N ARG A 250 -7.74 12.71 -14.47
CA ARG A 250 -7.55 14.12 -14.12
C ARG A 250 -8.22 14.47 -12.78
N MET A 251 -9.43 13.98 -12.53
CA MET A 251 -10.11 14.19 -11.24
C MET A 251 -9.33 13.55 -10.08
N LEU A 252 -8.86 12.31 -10.22
CA LEU A 252 -8.04 11.67 -9.18
C LEU A 252 -6.82 12.53 -8.80
N ALA A 253 -6.09 13.03 -9.80
CA ALA A 253 -4.98 13.93 -9.59
C ALA A 253 -5.42 15.22 -8.89
N ASP A 254 -6.47 15.88 -9.38
CA ASP A 254 -6.94 17.14 -8.82
C ASP A 254 -7.44 17.02 -7.37
N LEU A 255 -8.09 15.90 -7.01
CA LEU A 255 -8.52 15.65 -5.63
C LEU A 255 -7.32 15.44 -4.70
N LEU A 256 -6.31 14.68 -5.14
CA LEU A 256 -5.06 14.51 -4.40
C LEU A 256 -4.26 15.81 -4.27
N ILE A 257 -4.22 16.61 -5.34
CA ILE A 257 -3.58 17.93 -5.35
C ILE A 257 -4.28 18.81 -4.33
N SER A 258 -5.60 18.98 -4.41
CA SER A 258 -6.38 19.82 -3.48
C SER A 258 -6.16 19.41 -2.03
N PHE A 259 -6.19 18.10 -1.74
CA PHE A 259 -5.88 17.57 -0.42
C PHE A 259 -4.46 17.94 0.02
N THR A 260 -3.46 17.69 -0.82
CA THR A 260 -2.05 17.94 -0.50
C THR A 260 -1.77 19.43 -0.30
N SER A 261 -2.34 20.32 -1.12
CA SER A 261 -2.22 21.78 -0.97
C SER A 261 -2.76 22.26 0.38
N ARG A 262 -3.92 21.72 0.80
CA ARG A 262 -4.52 22.01 2.10
C ARG A 262 -3.58 21.59 3.24
N ILE A 263 -3.05 20.36 3.22
CA ILE A 263 -2.12 19.88 4.25
C ILE A 263 -0.80 20.67 4.24
N ALA A 264 -0.29 21.02 3.07
CA ALA A 264 0.90 21.86 2.94
C ALA A 264 0.70 23.25 3.55
N CYS A 265 -0.50 23.82 3.36
CA CYS A 265 -0.87 25.09 3.96
C CYS A 265 -0.99 25.01 5.48
N GLU A 266 -1.67 23.98 5.99
CA GLU A 266 -1.78 23.73 7.45
C GLU A 266 -0.39 23.59 8.08
N ALA A 267 0.51 22.80 7.47
CA ALA A 267 1.89 22.66 7.93
C ALA A 267 2.65 24.01 7.94
N TRP A 268 2.53 24.80 6.88
CA TRP A 268 3.18 26.10 6.80
C TRP A 268 2.66 27.05 7.90
N ARG A 269 1.34 27.11 8.13
CA ARG A 269 0.75 27.94 9.19
C ARG A 269 1.20 27.49 10.58
N GLU A 270 1.28 26.19 10.84
CA GLU A 270 1.80 25.64 12.08
C GLU A 270 3.27 26.06 12.31
N GLU A 271 4.11 26.00 11.28
CA GLU A 271 5.50 26.43 11.34
C GLU A 271 5.64 27.94 11.59
N GLN A 272 4.86 28.77 10.89
CA GLN A 272 4.86 30.22 11.08
C GLN A 272 4.43 30.59 12.51
N GLN A 273 3.41 29.91 13.03
CA GLN A 273 2.98 30.09 14.42
C GLN A 273 4.08 29.69 15.40
N GLN A 274 4.74 28.54 15.20
CA GLN A 274 5.83 28.10 16.07
C GLN A 274 7.03 29.05 16.08
N GLN A 275 7.35 29.67 14.93
CA GLN A 275 8.49 30.57 14.80
C GLN A 275 8.24 31.98 15.35
N HIS A 276 7.01 32.49 15.23
CA HIS A 276 6.70 33.90 15.49
C HIS A 276 5.79 34.14 16.69
N ALA A 277 5.15 33.11 17.25
CA ALA A 277 4.29 33.27 18.42
C ALA A 277 5.12 33.59 19.69
N PRO A 278 4.66 34.50 20.55
CA PRO A 278 5.25 34.70 21.87
C PRO A 278 5.41 33.37 22.63
N ALA A 279 6.53 33.20 23.34
CA ALA A 279 6.75 32.01 24.15
C ALA A 279 5.58 31.78 25.12
N GLY A 280 4.95 30.61 25.05
CA GLY A 280 3.79 30.24 25.86
C GLY A 280 2.41 30.66 25.32
N SER A 281 2.32 31.30 24.13
CA SER A 281 1.02 31.58 23.49
C SER A 281 0.55 30.50 22.53
N PHE A 282 1.39 29.50 22.24
CA PHE A 282 1.00 28.32 21.47
C PHE A 282 0.33 27.30 22.39
N VAL A 283 -0.89 26.90 22.03
CA VAL A 283 -1.71 25.92 22.77
C VAL A 283 -2.18 24.87 21.77
N GLY A 284 -2.22 23.59 22.16
CA GLY A 284 -2.77 22.51 21.32
C GLY A 284 -1.76 21.80 20.40
N GLY A 285 -0.53 21.56 20.87
CA GLY A 285 0.36 20.59 20.25
C GLY A 285 -0.12 19.14 20.46
N PHE A 286 0.55 18.17 19.82
CA PHE A 286 0.27 16.73 20.02
C PHE A 286 0.48 16.27 21.47
N ASP A 287 1.27 17.02 22.24
CA ASP A 287 1.36 16.94 23.68
C ASP A 287 0.37 17.97 24.26
N TRP A 288 -0.93 17.63 24.31
CA TRP A 288 -1.91 18.54 24.92
C TRP A 288 -1.74 18.47 26.45
N SER A 289 -1.68 19.63 27.09
CA SER A 289 -1.62 19.71 28.55
C SER A 289 -3.04 19.71 29.11
N PRO A 290 -3.51 18.62 29.74
CA PRO A 290 -4.77 18.66 30.47
C PRO A 290 -4.69 19.75 31.56
N TYR A 291 -5.78 20.47 31.81
CA TYR A 291 -5.83 21.48 32.84
C TYR A 291 -5.71 20.85 34.25
N PRO A 292 -5.10 21.54 35.22
CA PRO A 292 -4.89 21.00 36.58
C PRO A 292 -6.17 20.60 37.32
N ASP A 293 -7.30 21.24 36.99
CA ASP A 293 -8.61 21.06 37.65
C ASP A 293 -9.48 19.97 36.97
N ASP A 294 -8.91 19.16 36.08
CA ASP A 294 -9.62 18.18 35.23
C ASP A 294 -9.95 16.85 35.92
N ARG A 295 -9.71 16.75 37.23
CA ARG A 295 -10.22 15.62 38.01
C ARG A 295 -11.70 15.86 38.26
N LEU A 296 -12.55 14.93 37.82
CA LEU A 296 -13.93 14.85 38.29
C LEU A 296 -13.90 14.81 39.83
N ASP A 297 -14.11 15.95 40.47
CA ASP A 297 -14.41 16.03 41.89
C ASP A 297 -15.89 15.65 42.04
N PRO A 298 -16.21 14.46 42.57
CA PRO A 298 -17.60 14.04 42.75
C PRO A 298 -18.39 14.97 43.70
N ASP A 299 -17.71 15.83 44.47
CA ASP A 299 -18.30 16.78 45.39
C ASP A 299 -18.39 18.22 44.82
N SER A 300 -17.88 18.47 43.61
CA SER A 300 -17.96 19.78 42.94
C SER A 300 -19.29 19.97 42.20
N LEU A 301 -20.00 21.07 42.51
CA LEU A 301 -21.24 21.49 41.82
C LEU A 301 -20.99 22.10 40.43
N THR A 302 -19.73 22.35 40.07
CA THR A 302 -19.31 22.76 38.72
C THR A 302 -18.63 21.59 38.04
N PRO A 303 -19.19 21.04 36.94
CA PRO A 303 -18.48 20.07 36.13
C PRO A 303 -17.17 20.71 35.66
N GLY A 304 -16.03 20.12 36.02
CA GLY A 304 -14.75 20.48 35.40
C GLY A 304 -14.84 20.32 33.88
N THR A 305 -14.09 21.09 33.11
CA THR A 305 -13.95 20.88 31.66
C THR A 305 -13.25 19.55 31.43
N PRO A 306 -13.90 18.51 30.88
CA PRO A 306 -13.24 17.23 30.68
C PRO A 306 -12.13 17.37 29.63
N SER A 307 -10.90 16.98 29.97
CA SER A 307 -9.81 16.82 28.99
C SER A 307 -9.52 15.35 28.73
N LEU A 308 -8.88 15.06 27.59
CA LEU A 308 -8.38 13.72 27.29
C LEU A 308 -7.16 13.44 28.18
N PRO A 309 -7.08 12.29 28.88
CA PRO A 309 -5.84 11.88 29.52
C PRO A 309 -4.71 11.83 28.48
N ASN A 310 -3.58 12.49 28.75
CA ASN A 310 -2.41 12.43 27.89
C ASN A 310 -1.42 11.41 28.47
N PRO A 311 -1.36 10.17 27.95
CA PRO A 311 -0.45 9.15 28.46
C PRO A 311 1.01 9.37 28.02
N ASN A 312 1.28 10.39 27.22
CA ASN A 312 2.56 10.55 26.54
C ASN A 312 3.56 11.43 27.30
N GLU A 313 3.14 12.19 28.33
CA GLU A 313 4.00 13.03 29.20
C GLU A 313 5.29 13.57 28.51
N GLY A 314 5.15 14.37 27.44
CA GLY A 314 6.30 14.95 26.73
C GLY A 314 6.98 14.04 25.68
N ILE A 315 6.41 12.89 25.36
CA ILE A 315 6.86 11.99 24.28
C ILE A 315 6.14 12.38 22.98
N ASP A 316 6.91 12.62 21.92
CA ASP A 316 6.38 12.83 20.57
C ASP A 316 5.75 11.54 20.03
N VAL A 317 4.42 11.57 19.92
CA VAL A 317 3.60 10.47 19.38
C VAL A 317 2.92 10.84 18.05
N THR A 318 3.40 11.89 17.37
CA THR A 318 2.85 12.36 16.08
C THR A 318 2.78 11.26 15.02
N GLU A 319 3.65 10.25 15.11
CA GLU A 319 3.71 9.12 14.19
C GLU A 319 3.51 7.77 14.89
N TYR A 320 2.72 7.77 15.97
CA TYR A 320 2.34 6.56 16.70
C TYR A 320 1.72 5.53 15.74
N ILE A 321 2.15 4.28 15.90
CA ILE A 321 1.56 3.13 15.21
C ILE A 321 0.93 2.26 16.29
N PRO A 322 -0.36 1.90 16.17
CA PRO A 322 -1.03 1.00 17.09
C PRO A 322 -0.22 -0.26 17.38
N ARG A 323 -0.09 -0.56 18.69
CA ARG A 323 0.61 -1.76 19.19
C ARG A 323 -0.15 -3.07 18.91
N GLU A 324 -1.45 -2.99 18.63
CA GLU A 324 -2.36 -4.11 18.36
C GLU A 324 -2.87 -4.04 16.92
N SER A 325 -3.30 -5.17 16.38
CA SER A 325 -4.02 -5.23 15.10
C SER A 325 -5.45 -4.75 15.28
N LEU A 326 -6.05 -4.20 14.22
CA LEU A 326 -7.48 -3.91 14.19
C LEU A 326 -8.34 -5.19 14.29
N PHE A 327 -7.82 -6.33 13.82
CA PHE A 327 -8.54 -7.61 13.76
C PHE A 327 -8.26 -8.53 14.95
N GLN A 328 -7.46 -8.11 15.93
CA GLN A 328 -7.23 -8.90 17.14
C GLN A 328 -8.16 -8.50 18.29
N LYS A 329 -8.30 -9.41 19.26
CA LYS A 329 -8.95 -9.10 20.53
C LYS A 329 -8.07 -8.14 21.34
N PHE A 330 -8.68 -7.10 21.90
CA PHE A 330 -7.98 -6.18 22.81
C PHE A 330 -7.34 -6.90 23.99
N ASP A 331 -6.10 -6.55 24.29
CA ASP A 331 -5.40 -6.92 25.51
C ASP A 331 -4.51 -5.75 25.99
N HIS A 332 -3.70 -5.91 27.04
CA HIS A 332 -2.87 -4.82 27.58
C HIS A 332 -1.39 -4.91 27.19
N THR A 333 -0.99 -6.00 26.55
CA THR A 333 0.39 -6.47 26.52
C THR A 333 0.94 -6.65 25.11
N THR A 334 0.08 -6.93 24.13
CA THR A 334 0.49 -7.19 22.76
C THR A 334 1.16 -5.96 22.17
N LYS A 335 2.37 -6.19 21.65
CA LYS A 335 3.14 -5.23 20.86
C LYS A 335 3.55 -5.95 19.59
N LEU A 336 2.81 -5.67 18.53
CA LEU A 336 3.09 -6.22 17.21
C LEU A 336 4.49 -5.81 16.75
N LEU A 337 5.26 -6.79 16.27
CA LEU A 337 6.57 -6.54 15.67
C LEU A 337 6.41 -5.74 14.37
N PRO A 338 7.46 -4.99 13.94
CA PRO A 338 7.46 -4.38 12.62
C PRO A 338 7.26 -5.44 11.52
N ALA A 339 6.31 -5.21 10.63
CA ALA A 339 6.06 -6.07 9.49
C ALA A 339 7.18 -5.86 8.46
N ARG A 340 7.98 -6.90 8.22
CA ARG A 340 9.08 -6.90 7.25
C ARG A 340 8.80 -7.97 6.20
N PRO A 341 8.30 -7.57 5.04
CA PRO A 341 7.89 -8.53 4.04
C PRO A 341 9.09 -9.25 3.42
N PHE A 342 8.88 -10.51 3.09
CA PHE A 342 9.77 -11.30 2.24
C PHE A 342 8.97 -11.75 1.03
N CYS A 343 9.50 -11.54 -0.16
CA CYS A 343 8.91 -12.05 -1.40
C CYS A 343 10.03 -12.35 -2.39
N GLN A 344 9.92 -13.50 -3.05
CA GLN A 344 10.76 -13.87 -4.17
C GLN A 344 9.90 -14.41 -5.29
N ILE A 345 10.12 -13.93 -6.52
CA ILE A 345 9.28 -14.26 -7.67
C ILE A 345 10.10 -14.82 -8.84
N SER A 346 9.47 -15.71 -9.60
CA SER A 346 9.98 -16.22 -10.86
C SER A 346 9.55 -15.28 -12.00
N ALA A 347 10.35 -14.25 -12.26
CA ALA A 347 10.14 -13.33 -13.38
C ALA A 347 11.49 -12.92 -14.00
N PRO A 348 11.55 -12.62 -15.32
CA PRO A 348 12.81 -12.29 -15.99
C PRO A 348 13.62 -11.14 -15.36
N ASN A 349 12.94 -10.15 -14.78
CA ASN A 349 13.54 -8.96 -14.19
C ASN A 349 13.09 -8.75 -12.73
N ALA A 350 12.88 -9.83 -11.98
CA ALA A 350 12.51 -9.76 -10.56
C ALA A 350 13.57 -8.98 -9.76
N LYS A 351 13.15 -8.08 -8.86
CA LYS A 351 14.09 -7.42 -7.93
C LYS A 351 14.59 -8.42 -6.91
N HIS A 352 13.71 -9.31 -6.44
CA HIS A 352 14.07 -10.45 -5.61
C HIS A 352 13.72 -11.74 -6.37
N PRO A 353 14.67 -12.33 -7.11
CA PRO A 353 14.41 -13.54 -7.89
C PRO A 353 14.17 -14.75 -6.97
N LEU A 354 13.29 -15.64 -7.41
CA LEU A 354 13.07 -16.96 -6.79
C LEU A 354 14.33 -17.82 -6.93
N MET A 355 15.04 -18.00 -5.82
CA MET A 355 16.33 -18.70 -5.78
C MET A 355 16.24 -19.98 -4.95
N PRO A 356 16.18 -21.17 -5.58
CA PRO A 356 16.26 -22.42 -4.85
C PRO A 356 17.64 -22.56 -4.20
N LEU A 357 17.67 -23.07 -2.97
CA LEU A 357 18.90 -23.49 -2.31
C LEU A 357 19.54 -24.63 -3.13
N PRO A 358 20.88 -24.68 -3.19
CA PRO A 358 21.56 -25.84 -3.74
C PRO A 358 21.08 -27.09 -3.00
N GLN A 359 20.50 -28.04 -3.72
CA GLN A 359 20.22 -29.36 -3.18
C GLN A 359 21.52 -29.90 -2.55
N PRO A 360 21.53 -30.46 -1.33
CA PRO A 360 22.44 -31.55 -1.10
C PRO A 360 22.04 -32.65 -2.10
N VAL A 361 22.97 -33.02 -2.97
CA VAL A 361 22.87 -34.20 -3.84
C VAL A 361 22.61 -35.41 -2.94
N SER A 362 21.35 -35.69 -2.70
CA SER A 362 20.88 -36.84 -1.95
C SER A 362 19.50 -37.24 -2.48
N SER A 363 19.44 -37.51 -3.78
CA SER A 363 18.80 -38.76 -4.14
C SER A 363 19.62 -39.87 -3.49
N GLU A 364 18.99 -40.82 -2.84
CA GLU A 364 19.66 -42.03 -2.39
C GLU A 364 20.52 -42.58 -3.55
N GLY A 365 21.85 -42.47 -3.45
CA GLY A 365 22.80 -43.06 -4.39
C GLY A 365 23.81 -42.15 -5.12
N HIS A 366 23.78 -40.82 -4.97
CA HIS A 366 24.81 -39.97 -5.61
C HIS A 366 25.85 -39.43 -4.62
N ASP A 367 27.12 -39.79 -4.87
CA ASP A 367 28.29 -39.34 -4.11
C ASP A 367 28.63 -37.89 -4.51
N ALA A 368 28.50 -36.96 -3.58
CA ALA A 368 28.75 -35.53 -3.78
C ALA A 368 30.21 -35.17 -4.14
N SER A 369 31.11 -36.16 -4.19
CA SER A 369 32.50 -35.99 -4.62
C SER A 369 32.73 -36.21 -6.13
N ASP A 370 31.74 -36.74 -6.87
CA ASP A 370 31.86 -37.01 -8.30
C ASP A 370 31.22 -35.90 -9.16
N MET A 371 32.04 -34.94 -9.60
CA MET A 371 31.62 -33.84 -10.47
C MET A 371 31.37 -34.27 -11.94
N SER A 372 31.47 -35.56 -12.28
CA SER A 372 31.26 -36.07 -13.65
C SER A 372 29.78 -36.34 -13.99
N GLN A 373 28.89 -36.35 -12.99
CA GLN A 373 27.46 -36.58 -13.17
C GLN A 373 26.69 -35.26 -13.11
N VAL A 374 26.36 -34.73 -14.28
CA VAL A 374 25.34 -33.66 -14.40
C VAL A 374 23.98 -34.33 -14.23
N PRO A 375 23.16 -33.97 -13.22
CA PRO A 375 21.82 -34.54 -13.07
C PRO A 375 21.00 -34.34 -14.35
N ASP A 376 20.17 -35.32 -14.72
CA ASP A 376 19.22 -35.14 -15.80
C ASP A 376 18.36 -33.89 -15.48
N PRO A 377 18.11 -32.97 -16.43
CA PRO A 377 17.24 -31.81 -16.20
C PRO A 377 15.85 -32.17 -15.64
N SER A 378 15.39 -33.41 -15.80
CA SER A 378 14.16 -33.94 -15.21
C SER A 378 14.25 -34.30 -13.71
N ASP A 379 15.45 -34.42 -13.16
CA ASP A 379 15.73 -34.75 -11.75
C ASP A 379 15.83 -33.51 -10.83
N ALA A 380 15.56 -32.32 -11.36
CA ALA A 380 15.62 -31.07 -10.60
C ALA A 380 14.49 -30.11 -10.97
N PHE A 381 14.27 -29.11 -10.10
CA PHE A 381 13.50 -27.94 -10.46
C PHE A 381 14.35 -26.99 -11.32
N ALA A 382 13.81 -26.54 -12.45
CA ALA A 382 14.49 -25.64 -13.38
C ALA A 382 13.55 -24.53 -13.86
N LEU A 383 14.10 -23.35 -14.16
CA LEU A 383 13.34 -22.27 -14.75
C LEU A 383 12.86 -22.65 -16.15
N TRP A 384 11.57 -22.46 -16.40
CA TRP A 384 10.92 -22.71 -17.67
C TRP A 384 10.12 -21.49 -18.11
N SER A 385 10.30 -21.06 -19.36
CA SER A 385 9.59 -19.92 -19.95
C SER A 385 8.49 -20.40 -20.88
N HIS A 386 7.30 -19.79 -20.81
CA HIS A 386 6.19 -20.16 -21.68
C HIS A 386 6.53 -19.87 -23.17
N PRO A 387 6.42 -20.84 -24.09
CA PRO A 387 6.79 -20.64 -25.49
C PRO A 387 5.98 -19.53 -26.18
N GLY A 388 4.69 -19.43 -25.87
CA GLY A 388 3.80 -18.39 -26.41
C GLY A 388 3.72 -17.11 -25.58
N ASN A 389 4.42 -17.04 -24.43
CA ASN A 389 4.44 -15.85 -23.58
C ASN A 389 5.76 -15.83 -22.77
N PRO A 390 6.89 -15.45 -23.37
CA PRO A 390 8.20 -15.55 -22.74
C PRO A 390 8.34 -14.79 -21.41
N GLY A 391 7.44 -13.82 -21.13
CA GLY A 391 7.38 -13.12 -19.85
C GLY A 391 6.85 -13.98 -18.69
N LYS A 392 6.21 -15.11 -18.96
CA LYS A 392 5.77 -16.08 -17.96
C LYS A 392 6.88 -17.11 -17.73
N VAL A 393 7.57 -16.96 -16.60
CA VAL A 393 8.63 -17.86 -16.15
C VAL A 393 8.16 -18.59 -14.91
N TRP A 394 8.41 -19.90 -14.82
CA TRP A 394 8.11 -20.70 -13.64
C TRP A 394 9.29 -21.57 -13.25
N LEU A 395 9.47 -21.79 -11.96
CA LEU A 395 10.36 -22.84 -11.49
C LEU A 395 9.61 -24.18 -11.53
N THR A 396 10.04 -25.07 -12.41
CA THR A 396 9.29 -26.27 -12.80
C THR A 396 10.03 -27.54 -12.43
N GLY A 397 9.37 -28.47 -11.77
CA GLY A 397 9.84 -29.84 -11.55
C GLY A 397 8.85 -30.85 -12.12
N ARG A 398 9.32 -32.05 -12.48
CA ARG A 398 8.52 -33.03 -13.26
C ARG A 398 8.43 -34.42 -12.64
N LYS A 399 9.47 -34.87 -11.96
CA LYS A 399 9.59 -36.26 -11.51
C LYS A 399 9.22 -36.41 -10.03
N PRO A 400 8.39 -37.39 -9.66
CA PRO A 400 8.12 -37.72 -8.25
C PRO A 400 9.39 -37.94 -7.43
N GLY A 401 9.38 -37.50 -6.17
CA GLY A 401 10.52 -37.55 -5.26
C GLY A 401 11.55 -36.43 -5.44
N VAL A 402 11.49 -35.66 -6.54
CA VAL A 402 12.34 -34.48 -6.71
C VAL A 402 11.90 -33.40 -5.71
N LYS A 403 12.90 -32.81 -5.03
CA LYS A 403 12.70 -31.78 -4.02
C LYS A 403 13.18 -30.42 -4.51
N VAL A 404 12.76 -29.37 -3.83
CA VAL A 404 13.34 -28.04 -3.90
C VAL A 404 13.23 -27.37 -2.54
N SER A 405 14.25 -26.63 -2.13
CA SER A 405 14.27 -25.91 -0.87
C SER A 405 14.57 -24.43 -1.08
N PHE A 406 14.08 -23.57 -0.19
CA PHE A 406 14.25 -22.13 -0.25
C PHE A 406 14.53 -21.58 1.15
N ALA A 407 15.49 -20.66 1.24
CA ALA A 407 15.62 -19.84 2.42
C ALA A 407 14.48 -18.81 2.42
N VAL A 408 13.69 -18.79 3.49
CA VAL A 408 12.57 -17.86 3.67
C VAL A 408 12.74 -17.13 5.00
N LYS A 409 12.27 -15.88 5.06
CA LYS A 409 12.39 -15.05 6.26
C LYS A 409 11.02 -14.57 6.73
N THR A 410 10.67 -14.88 7.97
CA THR A 410 9.41 -14.48 8.60
C THR A 410 9.63 -13.29 9.55
N SER A 411 8.58 -12.50 9.79
CA SER A 411 8.60 -11.38 10.72
C SER A 411 7.41 -11.40 11.69
N SER A 412 6.41 -10.55 11.54
CA SER A 412 5.32 -10.35 12.49
C SER A 412 4.22 -11.41 12.46
N LEU A 413 3.96 -12.06 11.31
CA LEU A 413 2.90 -13.08 11.21
C LEU A 413 3.40 -14.52 11.34
N GLY A 414 4.69 -14.74 11.05
CA GLY A 414 5.22 -16.10 11.01
C GLY A 414 4.59 -16.94 9.89
N ARG A 415 4.15 -16.30 8.80
CA ARG A 415 3.44 -16.97 7.70
C ARG A 415 4.35 -17.17 6.50
N VAL A 416 4.31 -18.36 5.91
CA VAL A 416 4.99 -18.68 4.64
C VAL A 416 3.95 -19.19 3.64
N ARG A 417 3.99 -18.64 2.42
CA ARG A 417 3.09 -19.01 1.33
C ARG A 417 3.87 -19.37 0.08
N VAL A 418 3.25 -20.24 -0.72
CA VAL A 418 3.72 -20.60 -2.05
C VAL A 418 2.65 -20.22 -3.06
N THR A 419 3.02 -19.38 -4.02
CA THR A 419 2.22 -19.12 -5.22
C THR A 419 2.71 -20.04 -6.32
N TYR A 420 1.80 -20.77 -6.94
CA TYR A 420 2.12 -21.76 -7.97
C TYR A 420 1.00 -21.81 -9.03
N LEU A 421 1.31 -22.39 -10.18
CA LEU A 421 0.34 -22.52 -11.27
C LEU A 421 -0.73 -23.55 -10.88
N LYS A 422 -2.00 -23.14 -10.96
CA LYS A 422 -3.17 -24.01 -10.88
C LYS A 422 -3.84 -24.10 -12.24
N SER A 423 -4.03 -25.31 -12.74
CA SER A 423 -4.70 -25.53 -14.02
C SER A 423 -5.10 -26.98 -14.24
N GLU A 424 -6.25 -27.19 -14.89
CA GLU A 424 -6.70 -28.52 -15.33
C GLU A 424 -6.08 -29.01 -16.64
N SER A 425 -5.41 -28.13 -17.42
CA SER A 425 -4.99 -28.44 -18.80
C SER A 425 -3.48 -28.65 -18.99
N TYR A 426 -2.67 -28.43 -17.96
CA TYR A 426 -1.20 -28.56 -18.04
C TYR A 426 -0.66 -29.91 -17.52
N GLY A 427 -1.53 -30.83 -17.08
CA GLY A 427 -1.10 -32.08 -16.45
C GLY A 427 -0.32 -31.85 -15.16
N LEU A 428 -0.82 -30.95 -14.30
CA LEU A 428 -0.09 -30.50 -13.12
C LEU A 428 -0.23 -31.49 -11.95
N GLY A 429 0.92 -31.82 -11.38
CA GLY A 429 1.07 -32.69 -10.21
C GLY A 429 0.71 -32.04 -8.89
N SER A 430 1.11 -32.72 -7.81
CA SER A 430 0.98 -32.24 -6.45
C SER A 430 2.34 -32.24 -5.76
N VAL A 431 2.53 -31.32 -4.80
CA VAL A 431 3.72 -31.30 -3.95
C VAL A 431 3.32 -31.38 -2.47
N TRP A 432 4.21 -31.91 -1.65
CA TRP A 432 4.16 -31.79 -0.20
C TRP A 432 5.21 -30.78 0.24
N CYS A 433 4.80 -29.72 0.94
CA CYS A 433 5.69 -28.63 1.35
C CYS A 433 5.74 -28.52 2.88
N TRP A 434 6.91 -28.35 3.47
CA TRP A 434 7.10 -28.24 4.92
C TRP A 434 8.22 -27.27 5.29
N ILE A 435 8.24 -26.84 6.55
CA ILE A 435 9.21 -25.89 7.11
C ILE A 435 10.19 -26.60 8.05
N ASP A 436 11.46 -26.22 7.99
CA ASP A 436 12.53 -26.60 8.94
C ASP A 436 12.68 -28.12 9.17
N GLY A 437 12.42 -28.92 8.15
CA GLY A 437 12.53 -30.38 8.22
C GLY A 437 11.35 -31.09 8.89
N ASP A 438 10.36 -30.36 9.42
CA ASP A 438 9.16 -30.93 10.07
C ASP A 438 8.13 -31.39 9.04
N ARG A 439 8.45 -32.48 8.33
CA ARG A 439 7.62 -33.01 7.23
C ARG A 439 6.22 -33.45 7.69
N GLU A 440 6.04 -33.78 8.97
CA GLU A 440 4.75 -34.18 9.53
C GLU A 440 3.73 -33.03 9.55
N LYS A 441 4.21 -31.78 9.71
CA LYS A 441 3.39 -30.56 9.63
C LYS A 441 3.34 -29.95 8.22
N GLY A 442 3.68 -30.73 7.21
CA GLY A 442 3.64 -30.26 5.83
C GLY A 442 2.22 -30.07 5.32
N GLU A 443 2.12 -29.29 4.24
CA GLU A 443 0.89 -29.01 3.53
C GLU A 443 0.95 -29.54 2.10
N ARG A 444 -0.16 -30.12 1.64
CA ARG A 444 -0.29 -30.58 0.25
C ARG A 444 -0.72 -29.43 -0.64
N LEU A 445 0.03 -29.19 -1.70
CA LEU A 445 -0.31 -28.21 -2.73
C LEU A 445 -0.64 -28.92 -4.04
N ASP A 446 -1.91 -28.90 -4.44
CA ASP A 446 -2.38 -29.49 -5.70
C ASP A 446 -2.32 -28.47 -6.84
N GLY A 447 -1.56 -28.79 -7.90
CA GLY A 447 -1.47 -27.98 -9.12
C GLY A 447 -2.66 -28.17 -10.07
N TRP A 448 -3.26 -29.37 -10.09
CA TRP A 448 -4.49 -29.58 -10.84
C TRP A 448 -5.69 -28.97 -10.11
N TRP A 449 -6.39 -28.02 -10.74
CA TRP A 449 -7.58 -27.37 -10.15
C TRP A 449 -8.44 -26.66 -11.22
N PRO A 450 -9.77 -26.56 -11.03
CA PRO A 450 -10.68 -25.85 -11.96
C PRO A 450 -10.73 -24.32 -11.77
N VAL A 451 -9.93 -23.74 -10.87
CA VAL A 451 -9.87 -22.29 -10.58
C VAL A 451 -8.41 -21.81 -10.69
N GLU A 452 -8.23 -20.57 -11.14
CA GLU A 452 -6.91 -19.96 -11.34
C GLU A 452 -6.15 -19.64 -10.04
N ASN A 453 -4.84 -19.40 -10.18
CA ASN A 453 -3.80 -19.24 -9.17
C ASN A 453 -4.21 -18.45 -7.92
N ILE A 454 -4.11 -19.08 -6.75
CA ILE A 454 -4.26 -18.43 -5.43
C ILE A 454 -3.07 -18.87 -4.57
N PRO A 455 -2.31 -17.95 -3.96
CA PRO A 455 -1.27 -18.31 -3.00
C PRO A 455 -1.83 -19.26 -1.95
N GLN A 456 -1.08 -20.31 -1.62
CA GLN A 456 -1.45 -21.24 -0.55
C GLN A 456 -0.51 -21.06 0.62
N THR A 457 -1.10 -20.97 1.81
CA THR A 457 -0.36 -20.99 3.07
C THR A 457 0.21 -22.37 3.31
N VAL A 458 1.51 -22.45 3.55
CA VAL A 458 2.22 -23.68 3.93
C VAL A 458 2.40 -23.76 5.44
N ALA A 459 2.62 -22.62 6.10
CA ALA A 459 2.76 -22.54 7.55
C ALA A 459 2.34 -21.15 8.05
N GLU A 460 1.86 -21.09 9.29
CA GLU A 460 1.57 -19.86 10.03
C GLU A 460 2.11 -19.97 11.46
N SER A 461 2.19 -18.84 12.17
CA SER A 461 2.65 -18.79 13.56
C SER A 461 4.08 -19.29 13.78
N LEU A 462 4.94 -19.20 12.76
CA LEU A 462 6.38 -19.44 12.90
C LEU A 462 7.03 -18.33 13.74
N SER A 463 8.10 -18.68 14.45
CA SER A 463 8.93 -17.67 15.12
C SER A 463 9.54 -16.71 14.10
N PRO A 464 9.69 -15.40 14.38
CA PRO A 464 10.39 -14.49 13.48
C PRO A 464 11.83 -14.97 13.24
N GLY A 465 12.26 -15.07 11.99
CA GLY A 465 13.62 -15.52 11.68
C GLY A 465 13.81 -16.12 10.31
N ASP A 466 14.95 -16.77 10.13
CA ASP A 466 15.26 -17.52 8.92
C ASP A 466 14.75 -18.96 9.05
N HIS A 467 14.11 -19.44 8.00
CA HIS A 467 13.52 -20.77 7.89
C HIS A 467 13.88 -21.40 6.55
N ILE A 468 13.69 -22.72 6.45
CA ILE A 468 13.85 -23.46 5.20
C ILE A 468 12.51 -24.07 4.81
N LEU A 469 11.94 -23.56 3.71
CA LEU A 469 10.81 -24.20 3.04
C LEU A 469 11.33 -25.30 2.12
N THR A 470 10.81 -26.52 2.21
CA THR A 470 11.10 -27.62 1.29
C THR A 470 9.81 -28.15 0.68
N CYS A 471 9.79 -28.36 -0.63
CA CYS A 471 8.68 -28.97 -1.36
C CYS A 471 9.16 -30.22 -2.12
N GLU A 472 8.38 -31.29 -2.09
CA GLU A 472 8.64 -32.58 -2.75
C GLU A 472 7.51 -32.91 -3.71
N ILE A 473 7.83 -33.28 -4.97
CA ILE A 473 6.84 -33.75 -5.94
C ILE A 473 6.32 -35.13 -5.52
N LEU A 474 5.00 -35.25 -5.45
CA LEU A 474 4.32 -36.48 -5.08
C LEU A 474 4.11 -37.39 -6.30
N GLU A 475 4.12 -38.70 -6.05
CA GLU A 475 3.74 -39.71 -7.04
C GLU A 475 2.22 -39.67 -7.30
N ASP A 476 1.44 -39.45 -6.24
CA ASP A 476 -0.01 -39.31 -6.35
C ASP A 476 -0.41 -37.88 -6.77
N THR A 477 -1.33 -37.77 -7.72
CA THR A 477 -1.76 -36.50 -8.32
C THR A 477 -3.28 -36.43 -8.44
N LYS A 478 -3.81 -35.20 -8.40
CA LYS A 478 -5.22 -34.92 -8.70
C LYS A 478 -5.52 -34.81 -10.19
N ASP A 479 -4.49 -34.72 -11.03
CA ASP A 479 -4.67 -34.71 -12.48
C ASP A 479 -5.23 -36.06 -12.97
N PRO A 480 -6.42 -36.10 -13.61
CA PRO A 480 -6.97 -37.32 -14.17
C PRO A 480 -6.07 -37.98 -15.23
N GLY A 481 -5.17 -37.22 -15.85
CA GLY A 481 -4.17 -37.70 -16.79
C GLY A 481 -2.92 -38.31 -16.16
N GLY A 482 -2.77 -38.26 -14.83
CA GLY A 482 -1.61 -38.77 -14.11
C GLY A 482 -0.36 -37.88 -14.20
N GLY A 483 -0.51 -36.60 -14.59
CA GLY A 483 0.59 -35.65 -14.68
C GLY A 483 1.18 -35.26 -13.33
N THR A 484 2.51 -35.14 -13.29
CA THR A 484 3.32 -34.88 -12.09
C THR A 484 4.09 -33.56 -12.14
N GLU A 485 3.91 -32.76 -13.20
CA GLU A 485 4.60 -31.48 -13.36
C GLU A 485 4.11 -30.44 -12.36
N PHE A 486 5.02 -29.78 -11.63
CA PHE A 486 4.65 -28.71 -10.70
C PHE A 486 5.43 -27.44 -11.00
N ARG A 487 4.75 -26.28 -10.95
CA ARG A 487 5.31 -24.98 -11.35
C ARG A 487 5.12 -23.93 -10.26
N ILE A 488 6.21 -23.53 -9.62
CA ILE A 488 6.24 -22.48 -8.60
C ILE A 488 6.41 -21.11 -9.28
N VAL A 489 5.61 -20.14 -8.84
CA VAL A 489 5.61 -18.75 -9.30
C VAL A 489 6.35 -17.85 -8.31
N ALA A 490 6.03 -17.97 -7.02
CA ALA A 490 6.58 -17.12 -5.98
C ALA A 490 6.56 -17.79 -4.61
N ILE A 491 7.42 -17.30 -3.73
CA ILE A 491 7.42 -17.62 -2.31
C ILE A 491 7.42 -16.31 -1.56
N ASP A 492 6.52 -16.19 -0.60
CA ASP A 492 6.38 -14.97 0.18
C ASP A 492 6.10 -15.29 1.65
N ALA A 493 6.54 -14.40 2.51
CA ALA A 493 6.42 -14.55 3.95
C ALA A 493 6.28 -13.20 4.65
N LEU A 494 5.61 -13.22 5.81
CA LEU A 494 5.43 -12.06 6.67
C LEU A 494 5.62 -12.39 8.13
#